data_AF-A0A842TCJ7-F1
#
_entry.id   AF-A0A842TCJ7-F1
#
_cell.length_a   1.000
_cell.length_b   1.000
_cell.length_c   1.000
_cell.angle_alpha   90.00
_cell.angle_beta   90.00
_cell.angle_gamma   90.00
#
_symmetry.space_group_name_H-M   'P 1'
#
loop_
_entity.id
_entity.type
_entity.pdbx_description
1 polymer ?
#
loop_
_entity_poly.entity_id
_entity_poly.type
_entity_poly.pdbx_seq_one_letter_code
_entity_poly.pdbx_strand_id
1 'polypeptide(L)'
;MITEIIQSEKKLEFLDYEGRQILFDYGDDLIIALLVDKALNIYKMKTKKLIKNLEIIYGNILKNWKGKINDSKPIERLIQKYFS
;
A
#
# COMPACT_ATOMS: atom_id res chain seq x y z
N MET A 1 -22.62 -2.28 -8.66
CA MET A 1 -22.75 -0.82 -8.45
C MET A 1 -21.42 -0.37 -7.87
N ILE A 2 -20.60 0.34 -8.64
CA ILE A 2 -19.31 0.85 -8.15
C ILE A 2 -19.62 2.07 -7.30
N THR A 3 -19.36 1.99 -5.99
CA THR A 3 -19.50 3.14 -5.09
C THR A 3 -18.27 4.03 -5.25
N GLU A 4 -18.24 4.81 -6.33
CA GLU A 4 -17.22 5.83 -6.56
C GLU A 4 -17.53 7.05 -5.69
N ILE A 5 -16.90 7.15 -4.53
CA ILE A 5 -16.86 8.42 -3.77
C ILE A 5 -15.77 9.29 -4.40
N ILE A 6 -16.12 9.94 -5.50
CA ILE A 6 -15.28 10.98 -6.12
C ILE A 6 -15.64 12.30 -5.44
N GLN A 7 -14.86 12.66 -4.42
CA GLN A 7 -14.68 14.05 -4.01
C GLN A 7 -13.18 14.34 -4.02
N SER A 8 -12.77 15.01 -5.09
CA SER A 8 -11.42 15.53 -5.33
C SER A 8 -10.97 16.32 -4.10
N GLU A 9 -10.12 15.69 -3.29
CA GLU A 9 -9.28 16.18 -2.17
C GLU A 9 -9.01 15.06 -1.15
N LYS A 10 -9.84 14.01 -1.11
CA LYS A 10 -9.65 12.86 -0.21
C LYS A 10 -8.98 11.69 -0.94
N LYS A 11 -7.86 11.21 -0.39
CA LYS A 11 -7.17 10.00 -0.85
C LYS A 11 -8.14 8.80 -0.77
N LEU A 12 -8.18 7.97 -1.83
CA LEU A 12 -9.05 6.79 -1.89
C LEU A 12 -8.59 5.78 -0.84
N GLU A 13 -9.34 5.55 0.23
CA GLU A 13 -8.89 4.62 1.29
C GLU A 13 -9.25 3.16 1.00
N PHE A 14 -10.28 2.93 0.19
CA PHE A 14 -10.92 1.63 0.06
C PHE A 14 -11.70 1.49 -1.25
N LEU A 15 -11.65 0.31 -1.85
CA LEU A 15 -12.47 -0.10 -2.99
C LEU A 15 -13.04 -1.50 -2.75
N ASP A 16 -14.32 -1.70 -3.03
CA ASP A 16 -14.99 -3.01 -2.97
C ASP A 16 -15.44 -3.41 -4.38
N TYR A 17 -15.10 -4.62 -4.79
CA TYR A 17 -15.53 -5.19 -6.05
C TYR A 17 -15.72 -6.71 -5.91
N GLU A 18 -16.94 -7.19 -6.16
CA GLU A 18 -17.31 -8.62 -6.21
C GLU A 18 -16.86 -9.43 -4.97
N GLY A 19 -16.96 -8.84 -3.78
CA GLY A 19 -16.59 -9.51 -2.52
C GLY A 19 -15.09 -9.52 -2.24
N ARG A 20 -14.30 -8.83 -3.06
CA ARG A 20 -12.90 -8.50 -2.77
C ARG A 20 -12.77 -7.02 -2.48
N GLN A 21 -11.90 -6.71 -1.54
CA GLN A 21 -11.69 -5.38 -1.03
C GLN A 21 -10.23 -4.98 -1.20
N ILE A 22 -10.00 -3.79 -1.75
CA ILE A 22 -8.67 -3.19 -1.89
C ILE A 22 -8.56 -2.07 -0.86
N LEU A 23 -7.57 -2.21 0.02
CA LEU A 23 -7.20 -1.18 0.97
C LEU A 23 -6.02 -0.40 0.42
N PHE A 24 -6.11 0.93 0.46
CA PHE A 24 -5.03 1.80 0.05
C PHE A 24 -4.45 2.52 1.27
N ASP A 25 -3.13 2.48 1.37
CA ASP A 25 -2.37 3.35 2.26
C ASP A 25 -1.36 4.16 1.46
N TYR A 26 -1.19 5.41 1.88
CA TYR A 26 -0.37 6.38 1.18
C TYR A 26 0.76 6.85 2.08
N GLY A 27 1.96 6.80 1.55
CA GLY A 27 3.12 7.48 2.07
C GLY A 27 3.37 8.78 1.30
N ASP A 28 4.56 9.32 1.47
CA ASP A 28 5.08 10.48 0.76
C ASP A 28 5.54 10.10 -0.66
N ASP A 29 6.23 8.96 -0.81
CA ASP A 29 6.84 8.49 -2.06
C ASP A 29 6.21 7.17 -2.57
N LEU A 30 5.34 6.53 -1.77
CA LEU A 30 4.75 5.22 -2.06
C LEU A 30 3.23 5.17 -1.86
N ILE A 31 2.62 4.19 -2.53
CA ILE A 31 1.25 3.75 -2.28
C ILE A 31 1.28 2.23 -2.13
N ILE A 32 0.59 1.70 -1.12
CA ILE A 32 0.32 0.27 -0.98
C ILE A 32 -1.14 0.02 -1.29
N ALA A 33 -1.41 -0.91 -2.20
CA ALA A 33 -2.73 -1.48 -2.44
C ALA A 33 -2.75 -2.92 -1.94
N LEU A 34 -3.58 -3.22 -0.95
CA LEU A 34 -3.73 -4.55 -0.36
C LEU A 34 -5.09 -5.14 -0.73
N LEU A 35 -5.08 -6.26 -1.46
CA LEU A 35 -6.27 -7.04 -1.80
C LEU A 35 -6.60 -8.03 -0.67
N VAL A 36 -7.82 -8.02 -0.17
CA VAL A 36 -8.33 -8.90 0.89
C VAL A 36 -9.78 -9.27 0.64
N ASP A 37 -10.24 -10.41 1.16
CA ASP A 37 -11.67 -10.77 1.12
C ASP A 37 -12.49 -9.89 2.09
N LYS A 38 -11.85 -9.40 3.16
CA LYS A 38 -12.48 -8.50 4.14
C LYS A 38 -11.48 -7.48 4.69
N ALA A 39 -11.84 -6.21 4.63
CA ALA A 39 -11.13 -5.09 5.20
C ALA A 39 -11.27 -5.11 6.73
N LEU A 40 -10.18 -5.48 7.39
CA LEU A 40 -10.06 -5.47 8.84
C LEU A 40 -9.12 -4.34 9.26
N ASN A 41 -9.39 -3.73 10.42
CA ASN A 41 -8.53 -2.69 11.00
C ASN A 41 -7.07 -3.14 11.17
N ILE A 42 -6.84 -4.44 11.42
CA ILE A 42 -5.49 -4.99 11.52
C ILE A 42 -4.72 -4.89 10.21
N TYR A 43 -5.40 -5.01 9.06
CA TYR A 43 -4.77 -4.84 7.75
C TYR A 43 -4.37 -3.39 7.55
N LYS A 44 -5.26 -2.43 7.81
CA LYS A 44 -4.94 -0.98 7.76
C LYS A 44 -3.76 -0.61 8.66
N MET A 45 -3.69 -1.19 9.87
CA MET A 45 -2.53 -0.99 10.75
C MET A 45 -1.24 -1.59 10.16
N LYS A 46 -1.30 -2.81 9.60
CA LYS A 46 -0.15 -3.51 9.01
C LYS A 46 0.37 -2.79 7.78
N THR A 47 -0.50 -2.38 6.86
CA THR A 47 -0.16 -1.62 5.64
C THR A 47 0.44 -0.26 5.99
N LYS A 48 -0.12 0.46 6.97
CA LYS A 48 0.46 1.73 7.46
C LYS A 48 1.84 1.59 8.11
N LYS A 49 2.14 0.46 8.76
CA LYS A 49 3.50 0.18 9.28
C LYS A 49 4.46 -0.22 8.16
N LEU A 50 3.98 -1.03 7.21
CA LEU A 50 4.75 -1.47 6.07
C LEU A 50 5.17 -0.28 5.19
N ILE A 51 4.26 0.63 4.87
CA ILE A 51 4.55 1.77 3.99
C ILE A 51 5.62 2.68 4.62
N LYS A 52 5.49 3.01 5.90
CA LYS A 52 6.51 3.79 6.64
C LYS A 52 7.87 3.12 6.62
N ASN A 53 7.92 1.81 6.81
CA ASN A 53 9.18 1.08 6.78
C ASN A 53 9.80 1.05 5.39
N LEU A 54 8.99 0.88 4.34
CA LEU A 54 9.47 0.91 2.97
C LEU A 54 10.03 2.29 2.62
N GLU A 55 9.40 3.38 3.08
CA GLU A 55 9.92 4.73 2.85
C GLU A 55 11.20 5.03 3.61
N ILE A 56 11.35 4.51 4.83
CA ILE A 56 12.63 4.62 5.57
C ILE A 56 13.76 3.91 4.83
N ILE A 57 13.48 2.74 4.26
CA ILE A 57 14.51 1.91 3.60
C ILE A 57 14.80 2.40 2.17
N TYR A 58 13.75 2.78 1.43
CA TYR A 58 13.83 3.04 0.00
C TYR A 58 13.54 4.49 -0.39
N GLY A 59 13.09 5.38 0.51
CA GLY A 59 12.68 6.75 0.17
C GLY A 59 13.74 7.53 -0.62
N ASN A 60 15.01 7.42 -0.23
CA ASN A 60 16.11 8.07 -0.97
C ASN A 60 16.30 7.52 -2.39
N ILE A 61 16.05 6.23 -2.58
CA ILE A 61 16.10 5.56 -3.89
C ILE A 61 14.88 5.98 -4.71
N LEU A 62 13.69 5.97 -4.10
CA LEU A 62 12.40 6.25 -4.74
C LEU A 62 12.33 7.68 -5.28
N LYS A 63 12.84 8.66 -4.54
CA LYS A 63 12.92 10.07 -5.00
C LYS A 63 13.71 10.26 -6.30
N ASN A 64 14.65 9.37 -6.59
CA ASN A 64 15.50 9.41 -7.78
C ASN A 64 15.30 8.19 -8.67
N TRP A 65 14.19 7.46 -8.50
CA TRP A 65 14.03 6.16 -9.13
C TRP A 65 13.77 6.31 -10.63
N LYS A 66 14.68 5.76 -11.43
CA LYS A 66 14.58 5.74 -12.90
C LYS A 66 13.91 4.48 -13.44
N GLY A 67 13.14 3.77 -12.61
CA GLY A 67 12.39 2.58 -13.00
C GLY A 67 13.18 1.27 -13.08
N LYS A 68 14.39 1.19 -12.49
CA LYS A 68 15.12 -0.08 -12.40
C LYS A 68 14.56 -0.91 -11.24
N ILE A 69 13.89 -2.00 -11.57
CA ILE A 69 13.21 -2.91 -10.62
C ILE A 69 14.20 -3.65 -9.71
N ASN A 70 15.45 -3.86 -10.16
CA ASN A 70 16.44 -4.65 -9.42
C ASN A 70 17.03 -3.95 -8.18
N ASP A 71 16.74 -2.65 -7.96
CA ASP A 71 17.25 -1.90 -6.81
C ASP A 71 16.41 -2.15 -5.54
N SER A 72 15.25 -2.79 -5.66
CA SER A 72 14.48 -3.28 -4.52
C SER A 72 14.99 -4.66 -4.10
N LYS A 73 15.91 -4.70 -3.13
CA LYS A 73 16.17 -5.89 -2.27
C LYS A 73 14.83 -6.46 -1.74
N PRO A 74 14.75 -7.74 -1.30
CA PRO A 74 13.50 -8.49 -1.34
C PRO A 74 12.44 -7.85 -0.44
N ILE A 75 11.58 -7.04 -1.05
CA ILE A 75 10.39 -6.46 -0.43
C ILE A 75 9.53 -7.59 0.14
N GLU A 76 9.65 -8.81 -0.41
CA GLU A 76 8.98 -10.01 0.10
C GLU A 76 9.28 -10.27 1.58
N ARG A 77 10.52 -10.09 2.05
CA ARG A 77 10.85 -10.34 3.47
C ARG A 77 10.13 -9.36 4.40
N LEU A 78 10.00 -8.10 3.96
CA LEU A 78 9.28 -7.08 4.72
C LEU A 78 7.79 -7.37 4.71
N ILE A 79 7.22 -7.76 3.56
CA ILE A 79 5.81 -8.17 3.47
C ILE A 79 5.54 -9.36 4.40
N GLN A 80 6.37 -10.40 4.34
CA GLN A 80 6.23 -11.61 5.17
C GLN A 80 6.21 -11.28 6.66
N LYS A 81 7.10 -10.39 7.13
CA LYS A 81 7.13 -9.94 8.53
C LYS A 81 5.78 -9.40 9.04
N TYR A 82 4.97 -8.81 8.15
CA TYR A 82 3.68 -8.22 8.54
C TYR A 82 2.48 -9.15 8.27
N PHE A 83 2.56 -10.05 7.28
CA PHE A 83 1.40 -10.81 6.80
C PHE A 83 1.51 -12.33 6.95
N SER A 84 2.66 -12.87 7.40
CA SER A 84 2.80 -14.29 7.78
C SER A 84 2.39 -14.55 9.23
#